data_AF-A0A7X1PLA5-F1
#
_entry.id   AF-A0A7X1PLA5-F1
#
_cell.length_a   1.000
_cell.length_b   1.000
_cell.length_c   1.000
_cell.angle_alpha   90.00
_cell.angle_beta   90.00
_cell.angle_gamma   90.00
#
_symmetry.space_group_name_H-M   'P 1'
#
loop_
_entity.id
_entity.type
_entity.pdbx_description
1 polymer ?
#
loop_
_entity_poly.entity_id
_entity_poly.type
_entity_poly.pdbx_seq_one_letter_code
_entity_poly.pdbx_strand_id
1 'polypeptide(L)'
;MTDAQHPDSALPPMAEHPQAAQRQRVIAELQQVIERVPEQSEFTNTRRYQVFGPLLTLASLGALALGLHQGKTGLLLCGLFLTLLFAVVSWQHRNAGQQVFMRLTRRQLFAEPLSAPVNLTDVVDIQVKDELLQTLQQLTLRADAPLPSHRPVRQLFGNQAVALRDPQPQIRIHSAGLMRAGQKLSVDDISALLDAYCQAANAQQQLDELQGRG
;
A
#
# COMPACT_ATOMS: atom_id res chain seq x y z
N MET A 1 -31.46 26.08 76.58
CA MET A 1 -30.09 25.86 76.09
C MET A 1 -30.11 24.53 75.36
N THR A 2 -30.34 24.56 74.03
CA THR A 2 -29.31 24.33 72.99
C THR A 2 -28.62 22.97 73.18
N ASP A 3 -28.64 22.02 72.26
CA ASP A 3 -28.39 22.18 70.82
C ASP A 3 -28.93 21.00 69.99
N ALA A 4 -29.15 21.27 68.71
CA ALA A 4 -29.51 20.29 67.68
C ALA A 4 -28.30 20.03 66.77
N GLN A 5 -27.91 18.77 66.49
CA GLN A 5 -27.07 18.48 65.32
C GLN A 5 -27.11 16.97 64.99
N HIS A 6 -27.87 16.58 63.95
CA HIS A 6 -27.45 16.34 62.56
C HIS A 6 -26.86 14.92 62.33
N PRO A 7 -27.53 14.03 61.59
CA PRO A 7 -26.94 12.78 61.15
C PRO A 7 -25.96 13.07 60.01
N ASP A 8 -24.68 12.76 60.22
CA ASP A 8 -23.67 12.71 59.17
C ASP A 8 -24.09 11.71 58.09
N SER A 9 -24.74 12.24 57.05
CA SER A 9 -24.95 11.54 55.81
C SER A 9 -23.66 11.66 55.01
N ALA A 10 -22.66 10.85 55.38
CA ALA A 10 -21.48 10.64 54.56
C ALA A 10 -21.92 9.91 53.28
N LEU A 11 -22.27 10.70 52.26
CA LEU A 11 -22.33 10.26 50.88
C LEU A 11 -21.01 9.57 50.54
N PRO A 12 -21.00 8.33 50.02
CA PRO A 12 -19.78 7.73 49.53
C PRO A 12 -19.23 8.60 48.37
N PRO A 13 -17.90 8.81 48.29
CA PRO A 13 -17.32 9.55 47.18
C PRO A 13 -17.69 8.84 45.88
N MET A 14 -18.23 9.63 44.96
CA MET A 14 -18.78 9.18 43.69
C MET A 14 -17.82 8.26 42.94
N ALA A 15 -18.37 7.14 42.50
CA ALA A 15 -17.73 6.13 41.67
C ALA A 15 -17.48 6.62 40.22
N GLU A 16 -16.77 7.74 40.04
CA GLU A 16 -16.48 8.33 38.72
C GLU A 16 -15.08 8.01 38.18
N HIS A 17 -14.24 7.32 38.95
CA HIS A 17 -12.82 7.11 38.63
C HIS A 17 -12.45 5.87 37.78
N PRO A 18 -13.20 4.74 37.78
CA PRO A 18 -12.83 3.57 36.99
C PRO A 18 -12.98 3.79 35.48
N GLN A 19 -14.04 4.51 35.08
CA GLN A 19 -14.41 4.67 33.67
C GLN A 19 -13.52 5.69 32.96
N ALA A 20 -13.14 6.77 33.64
CA ALA A 20 -12.17 7.75 33.15
C ALA A 20 -10.76 7.13 33.03
N ALA A 21 -10.31 6.36 34.02
CA ALA A 21 -9.03 5.66 33.97
C ALA A 21 -8.98 4.61 32.86
N GLN A 22 -10.08 3.88 32.64
CA GLN A 22 -10.19 2.91 31.55
C GLN A 22 -10.17 3.59 30.18
N ARG A 23 -10.90 4.70 30.01
CA ARG A 23 -10.89 5.50 28.77
C ARG A 23 -9.48 6.03 28.46
N GLN A 24 -8.75 6.50 29.47
CA GLN A 24 -7.39 7.00 29.30
C GLN A 24 -6.41 5.90 28.88
N ARG A 25 -6.55 4.68 29.42
CA ARG A 25 -5.74 3.51 29.02
C ARG A 25 -5.98 3.14 27.56
N VAL A 26 -7.25 3.07 27.15
CA VAL A 26 -7.62 2.78 25.76
C VAL A 26 -7.06 3.85 24.81
N ILE A 27 -7.14 5.13 25.19
CA ILE A 27 -6.56 6.22 24.38
C ILE A 27 -5.04 6.05 24.24
N ALA A 28 -4.34 5.75 25.33
CA ALA A 28 -2.89 5.56 25.32
C ALA A 28 -2.46 4.36 24.46
N GLU A 29 -3.19 3.24 24.54
CA GLU A 29 -2.94 2.06 23.70
C GLU A 29 -3.14 2.35 22.21
N LEU A 30 -4.23 3.06 21.85
CA LEU A 30 -4.49 3.43 20.45
C LEU A 30 -3.44 4.41 19.92
N GLN A 31 -3.01 5.39 20.72
CA GLN A 31 -1.92 6.30 20.37
C GLN A 31 -0.62 5.53 20.11
N GLN A 32 -0.30 4.56 20.97
CA GLN A 32 0.87 3.71 20.79
C GLN A 32 0.83 2.92 19.47
N VAL A 33 -0.34 2.42 19.05
CA VAL A 33 -0.50 1.73 17.75
C VAL A 33 -0.25 2.70 16.59
N ILE A 34 -0.72 3.93 16.68
CA ILE A 34 -0.56 4.96 15.64
C ILE A 34 0.91 5.40 15.52
N GLU A 35 1.61 5.55 16.64
CA GLU A 35 3.00 5.97 16.68
C GLU A 35 3.98 4.93 16.12
N ARG A 36 3.59 3.64 16.08
CA ARG A 36 4.41 2.57 15.49
C ARG A 36 4.61 2.72 13.99
N VAL A 37 3.72 3.45 13.29
CA VAL A 37 3.86 3.70 11.85
C VAL A 37 4.22 5.17 11.59
N PRO A 38 5.13 5.44 10.64
CA PRO A 38 5.43 6.80 10.26
C PRO A 38 4.19 7.46 9.65
N GLU A 39 4.05 8.77 9.83
CA GLU A 39 2.88 9.53 9.36
C GLU A 39 2.63 9.36 7.87
N GLN A 40 3.72 9.31 7.09
CA GLN A 40 3.72 9.09 5.66
C GLN A 40 4.88 8.16 5.27
N SER A 41 4.57 7.12 4.50
CA SER A 41 5.55 6.30 3.79
C SER A 41 5.40 6.49 2.29
N GLU A 42 6.51 6.77 1.62
CA GLU A 42 6.57 6.90 0.17
C GLU A 42 7.26 5.68 -0.45
N PHE A 43 6.70 5.19 -1.57
CA PHE A 43 7.20 4.03 -2.28
C PHE A 43 7.56 4.35 -3.72
N THR A 44 8.72 3.86 -4.11
CA THR A 44 9.24 3.91 -5.49
C THR A 44 9.38 2.50 -6.04
N ASN A 45 9.45 2.37 -7.36
CA ASN A 45 9.74 1.06 -7.99
C ASN A 45 11.15 0.55 -7.64
N THR A 46 11.32 -0.77 -7.65
CA THR A 46 12.67 -1.34 -7.61
C THR A 46 13.48 -1.03 -8.85
N ARG A 47 14.80 -0.97 -8.70
CA ARG A 47 15.75 -0.79 -9.80
C ARG A 47 15.97 -2.06 -10.64
N ARG A 48 15.18 -3.13 -10.44
CA ARG A 48 15.40 -4.43 -11.11
C ARG A 48 15.50 -4.28 -12.64
N TYR A 49 14.62 -3.49 -13.24
CA TYR A 49 14.57 -3.32 -14.69
C TYR A 49 15.63 -2.37 -15.25
N GLN A 50 16.36 -1.63 -14.41
CA GLN A 50 17.53 -0.86 -14.87
C GLN A 50 18.67 -1.78 -15.29
N VAL A 51 18.77 -2.98 -14.70
CA VAL A 51 19.79 -3.98 -15.05
C VAL A 51 19.21 -5.05 -15.96
N PHE A 52 18.05 -5.63 -15.60
CA PHE A 52 17.44 -6.71 -16.37
C PHE A 52 16.98 -6.25 -17.75
N GLY A 53 16.48 -5.02 -17.90
CA GLY A 53 16.02 -4.50 -19.19
C GLY A 53 17.13 -4.50 -20.24
N PRO A 54 18.25 -3.78 -20.02
CA PRO A 54 19.36 -3.76 -20.96
C PRO A 54 19.96 -5.14 -21.21
N LEU A 55 20.08 -5.97 -20.16
CA LEU A 55 20.59 -7.34 -20.29
C LEU A 55 19.73 -8.19 -21.22
N LEU A 56 18.40 -8.19 -21.03
CA LEU A 56 17.47 -8.93 -21.89
C LEU A 56 17.45 -8.38 -23.32
N THR A 57 17.62 -7.07 -23.48
CA THR A 57 17.72 -6.43 -24.81
C THR A 57 18.97 -6.89 -25.56
N LEU A 58 20.12 -7.01 -24.87
CA LEU A 58 21.35 -7.52 -25.47
C LEU A 58 21.22 -9.02 -25.82
N ALA A 59 20.60 -9.81 -24.95
CA ALA A 59 20.35 -11.22 -25.22
C ALA A 59 19.45 -11.43 -26.45
N SER A 60 18.38 -10.64 -26.58
CA SER A 60 17.47 -10.71 -27.74
C SER A 60 18.14 -10.23 -29.03
N LEU A 61 19.04 -9.23 -28.96
CA LEU A 61 19.89 -8.82 -30.08
C LEU A 61 20.81 -9.95 -30.55
N GLY A 62 21.40 -10.70 -29.61
CA GLY A 62 22.19 -11.88 -29.94
C GLY A 62 21.38 -12.96 -30.65
N ALA A 63 20.16 -13.24 -30.17
CA ALA A 63 19.24 -14.18 -30.82
C ALA A 63 18.83 -13.71 -32.23
N LEU A 64 18.57 -12.41 -32.40
CA LEU A 64 18.27 -11.80 -33.70
C LEU A 64 19.44 -11.95 -34.68
N ALA A 65 20.67 -11.67 -34.23
CA ALA A 65 21.88 -11.85 -35.03
C ALA A 65 22.09 -13.32 -35.45
N LEU A 66 21.84 -14.27 -34.55
CA LEU A 66 21.86 -15.71 -34.86
C LEU A 66 20.77 -16.10 -35.86
N GLY A 67 19.57 -15.52 -35.74
CA GLY A 67 18.48 -15.71 -36.70
C GLY A 67 18.83 -15.23 -38.10
N LEU A 68 19.47 -14.06 -38.19
CA LEU A 68 20.00 -13.51 -39.45
C LEU A 68 21.08 -14.41 -40.05
N HIS A 69 22.05 -14.85 -39.23
CA HIS A 69 23.14 -15.71 -39.69
C HIS A 69 22.66 -17.10 -40.15
N GLN A 70 21.66 -17.68 -39.48
CA GLN A 70 21.14 -19.02 -39.80
C GLN A 70 20.02 -19.02 -40.85
N GLY A 71 19.57 -17.85 -41.31
CA GLY A 71 18.42 -17.73 -42.24
C GLY A 71 17.10 -18.24 -41.66
N LYS A 72 16.98 -18.36 -40.33
CA LYS A 72 15.79 -18.88 -39.66
C LYS A 72 14.78 -17.76 -39.42
N THR A 73 13.81 -17.63 -40.32
CA THR A 73 12.79 -16.56 -40.28
C THR A 73 12.03 -16.50 -38.94
N GLY A 74 11.71 -17.65 -38.33
CA GLY A 74 11.03 -17.69 -37.04
C GLY A 74 11.87 -17.09 -35.90
N LEU A 75 13.17 -17.41 -35.86
CA LEU A 75 14.09 -16.88 -34.85
C LEU A 75 14.33 -15.38 -35.06
N LEU A 76 14.37 -14.94 -36.32
CA LEU A 76 14.51 -13.53 -36.68
C LEU A 76 13.30 -12.72 -36.20
N LEU A 77 12.07 -13.15 -36.51
CA LEU A 77 10.85 -12.45 -36.09
C LEU A 77 10.72 -12.41 -34.55
N CYS A 78 10.99 -13.53 -33.89
CA CYS A 78 10.96 -13.62 -32.43
C CYS A 78 12.04 -12.70 -31.81
N GLY A 79 13.27 -12.74 -32.31
CA GLY A 79 14.37 -11.90 -31.84
C GLY A 79 14.09 -10.40 -32.02
N LEU A 80 13.51 -10.02 -33.16
CA LEU A 80 13.12 -8.63 -33.43
C LEU A 80 12.04 -8.17 -32.46
N PHE A 81 10.98 -8.95 -32.28
CA PHE A 81 9.89 -8.64 -31.37
C PHE A 81 10.38 -8.49 -29.92
N LEU A 82 11.16 -9.46 -29.42
CA LEU A 82 11.70 -9.42 -28.07
C LEU A 82 12.65 -8.23 -27.86
N THR A 83 13.46 -7.90 -28.86
CA THR A 83 14.35 -6.73 -28.80
C THR A 83 13.56 -5.43 -28.68
N LEU A 84 12.51 -5.25 -29.49
CA LEU A 84 11.65 -4.07 -29.39
C LEU A 84 10.94 -4.01 -28.03
N LEU A 85 10.40 -5.14 -27.56
CA LEU A 85 9.74 -5.23 -26.27
C LEU A 85 10.67 -4.85 -25.11
N PHE A 86 11.85 -5.46 -25.02
CA PHE A 86 12.79 -5.21 -23.93
C PHE A 86 13.45 -3.83 -24.03
N ALA A 87 13.65 -3.29 -25.24
CA ALA A 87 14.09 -1.91 -25.41
C ALA A 87 13.05 -0.92 -24.85
N VAL A 88 11.76 -1.14 -25.12
CA VAL A 88 10.66 -0.32 -24.56
C VAL A 88 10.62 -0.45 -23.03
N VAL A 89 10.69 -1.67 -22.49
CA VAL A 89 10.70 -1.88 -21.02
C VAL A 89 11.90 -1.17 -20.38
N SER A 90 13.10 -1.33 -20.96
CA SER A 90 14.32 -0.65 -20.48
C SER A 90 14.17 0.86 -20.47
N TRP A 91 13.61 1.42 -21.54
CA TRP A 91 13.37 2.86 -21.66
C TRP A 91 12.35 3.35 -20.63
N GLN A 92 11.23 2.64 -20.47
CA GLN A 92 10.17 3.00 -19.53
C GLN A 92 10.64 2.96 -18.07
N HIS A 93 11.52 2.00 -17.73
CA HIS A 93 12.03 1.82 -16.37
C HIS A 93 13.36 2.52 -16.11
N ARG A 94 13.86 3.37 -17.03
CA ARG A 94 15.13 4.09 -16.86
C ARG A 94 15.17 4.95 -15.59
N ASN A 95 14.04 5.53 -15.20
CA ASN A 95 13.89 6.36 -14.00
C ASN A 95 13.32 5.58 -12.81
N ALA A 96 13.33 4.24 -12.84
CA ALA A 96 12.86 3.43 -11.73
C ALA A 96 13.62 3.75 -10.44
N GLY A 97 12.90 3.86 -9.33
CA GLY A 97 13.46 4.26 -8.04
C GLY A 97 13.66 5.76 -7.83
N GLN A 98 13.24 6.62 -8.76
CA GLN A 98 13.27 8.08 -8.60
C GLN A 98 11.88 8.68 -8.35
N GLN A 99 10.84 8.07 -8.92
CA GLN A 99 9.47 8.58 -8.83
C GLN A 99 8.67 7.80 -7.79
N VAL A 100 8.08 8.55 -6.86
CA VAL A 100 7.13 8.03 -5.88
C VAL A 100 5.80 7.80 -6.60
N PHE A 101 5.35 6.55 -6.62
CA PHE A 101 4.09 6.17 -7.29
C PHE A 101 2.97 5.84 -6.31
N MET A 102 3.34 5.51 -5.08
CA MET A 102 2.44 5.12 -4.01
C MET A 102 2.86 5.79 -2.71
N ARG A 103 1.87 6.27 -1.97
CA ARG A 103 2.05 6.86 -0.64
C ARG A 103 1.04 6.25 0.30
N LEU A 104 1.50 5.87 1.49
CA LEU A 104 0.67 5.46 2.61
C LEU A 104 0.70 6.56 3.65
N THR A 105 -0.46 7.02 4.07
CA THR A 105 -0.62 7.81 5.29
C THR A 105 -1.29 6.96 6.35
N ARG A 106 -1.33 7.44 7.59
CA ARG A 106 -2.05 6.78 8.70
C ARG A 106 -3.55 6.55 8.45
N ARG A 107 -4.14 7.15 7.41
CA ARG A 107 -5.57 7.00 7.08
C ARG A 107 -5.83 6.53 5.67
N GLN A 108 -4.97 6.88 4.73
CA GLN A 108 -5.26 6.78 3.30
C GLN A 108 -4.09 6.23 2.50
N LEU A 109 -4.43 5.45 1.48
CA LEU A 109 -3.52 5.00 0.45
C LEU A 109 -3.72 5.85 -0.81
N PHE A 110 -2.63 6.38 -1.31
CA PHE A 110 -2.56 7.11 -2.58
C PHE A 110 -1.76 6.28 -3.57
N ALA A 111 -2.32 6.09 -4.77
CA ALA A 111 -1.59 5.54 -5.89
C ALA A 111 -1.84 6.43 -7.10
N GLU A 112 -0.79 6.78 -7.84
CA GLU A 112 -0.83 7.72 -8.97
C GLU A 112 -1.94 7.43 -10.01
N PRO A 113 -2.25 6.16 -10.38
CA PRO A 113 -3.27 5.88 -11.38
C PRO A 113 -4.72 5.96 -10.85
N LEU A 114 -4.93 6.07 -9.54
CA LEU A 114 -6.26 6.19 -8.93
C LEU A 114 -6.72 7.65 -8.93
N SER A 115 -8.02 7.87 -9.12
CA SER A 115 -8.59 9.23 -9.13
C SER A 115 -8.77 9.85 -7.74
N ALA A 116 -8.82 9.04 -6.69
CA ALA A 116 -8.97 9.47 -5.31
C ALA A 116 -8.20 8.52 -4.38
N PRO A 117 -7.79 9.00 -3.18
CA PRO A 117 -7.23 8.15 -2.15
C PRO A 117 -8.24 7.11 -1.65
N VAL A 118 -7.70 6.01 -1.15
CA VAL A 118 -8.45 4.90 -0.57
C VAL A 118 -8.33 4.98 0.94
N ASN A 119 -9.43 4.96 1.68
CA ASN A 119 -9.34 4.90 3.13
C ASN A 119 -8.91 3.51 3.58
N LEU A 120 -7.91 3.46 4.44
CA LEU A 120 -7.37 2.21 4.97
C LEU A 120 -8.31 1.51 5.95
N THR A 121 -9.26 2.24 6.53
CA THR A 121 -10.34 1.71 7.37
C THR A 121 -11.32 0.84 6.58
N ASP A 122 -11.45 1.10 5.27
CA ASP A 122 -12.37 0.40 4.38
C ASP A 122 -11.76 -0.91 3.84
N VAL A 123 -10.48 -1.17 4.11
CA VAL A 123 -9.77 -2.39 3.71
C VAL A 123 -10.09 -3.51 4.69
N VAL A 124 -10.48 -4.68 4.17
CA VAL A 124 -10.84 -5.87 4.97
C VAL A 124 -9.85 -7.01 4.84
N ASP A 125 -9.15 -7.10 3.72
CA ASP A 125 -8.16 -8.15 3.45
C ASP A 125 -7.05 -7.59 2.54
N ILE A 126 -5.82 -8.05 2.79
CA ILE A 126 -4.62 -7.63 2.08
C ILE A 126 -3.91 -8.88 1.59
N GLN A 127 -3.66 -8.93 0.28
CA GLN A 127 -2.88 -10.00 -0.34
C GLN A 127 -1.76 -9.41 -1.17
N VAL A 128 -0.53 -9.81 -0.87
CA VAL A 128 0.65 -9.41 -1.65
C VAL A 128 1.22 -10.65 -2.33
N LYS A 129 1.49 -10.54 -3.63
CA LYS A 129 2.06 -11.62 -4.45
C LYS A 129 3.23 -11.07 -5.25
N ASP A 130 4.33 -11.80 -5.26
CA ASP A 130 5.40 -11.56 -6.24
C ASP A 130 5.15 -12.44 -7.45
N GLU A 131 4.65 -11.82 -8.52
CA GLU A 131 4.63 -12.41 -9.84
C GLU A 131 6.03 -12.18 -10.42
N LEU A 132 6.66 -13.18 -11.03
CA LEU A 132 8.08 -13.16 -11.47
C LEU A 132 8.61 -11.81 -12.02
N LEU A 133 7.75 -11.07 -12.74
CA LEU A 133 8.03 -9.74 -13.30
C LEU A 133 7.48 -8.57 -12.46
N GLN A 134 6.40 -8.74 -11.70
CA GLN A 134 5.72 -7.66 -10.99
C GLN A 134 5.26 -8.07 -9.59
N THR A 135 5.25 -7.11 -8.68
CA THR A 135 4.62 -7.31 -7.37
C THR A 135 3.19 -6.79 -7.43
N LEU A 136 2.23 -7.68 -7.14
CA LEU A 136 0.81 -7.40 -7.04
C LEU A 136 0.42 -7.21 -5.57
N GLN A 137 -0.19 -6.08 -5.26
CA GLN A 137 -0.86 -5.84 -3.99
C GLN A 137 -2.37 -5.77 -4.26
N GLN A 138 -3.14 -6.66 -3.66
CA GLN A 138 -4.60 -6.69 -3.73
C GLN A 138 -5.15 -6.29 -2.37
N LEU A 139 -5.94 -5.21 -2.36
CA LEU A 139 -6.65 -4.70 -1.21
C LEU A 139 -8.14 -4.97 -1.43
N THR A 140 -8.72 -5.90 -0.68
CA THR A 140 -10.17 -6.10 -0.69
C THR A 140 -10.80 -5.06 0.21
N LEU A 141 -11.83 -4.37 -0.28
CA LEU A 141 -12.56 -3.35 0.45
C LEU A 141 -13.91 -3.88 0.94
N ARG A 142 -14.51 -3.17 1.90
CA ARG A 142 -15.90 -3.41 2.31
C ARG A 142 -16.86 -3.19 1.13
N ALA A 143 -18.02 -3.86 1.18
CA ALA A 143 -19.00 -3.84 0.09
C ALA A 143 -19.59 -2.44 -0.20
N ASP A 144 -19.66 -1.60 0.83
CA ASP A 144 -20.18 -0.22 0.80
C ASP A 144 -19.08 0.84 0.60
N ALA A 145 -17.82 0.43 0.52
CA ALA A 145 -16.71 1.35 0.40
C ALA A 145 -16.75 2.13 -0.93
N PRO A 146 -16.46 3.45 -0.90
CA PRO A 146 -16.34 4.23 -2.12
C PRO A 146 -15.14 3.76 -2.94
N LEU A 147 -15.40 3.26 -4.15
CA LEU A 147 -14.36 2.77 -5.04
C LEU A 147 -13.89 3.89 -5.98
N PRO A 148 -12.59 4.26 -5.97
CA PRO A 148 -12.08 5.27 -6.90
C PRO A 148 -12.09 4.73 -8.34
N SER A 149 -12.12 5.62 -9.32
CA SER A 149 -11.85 5.26 -10.71
C SER A 149 -10.35 5.16 -10.97
N HIS A 150 -9.95 4.44 -12.01
CA HIS A 150 -8.55 4.28 -12.40
C HIS A 150 -8.31 4.79 -13.83
N ARG A 151 -7.07 5.19 -14.11
CA ARG A 151 -6.63 5.60 -15.45
C ARG A 151 -5.67 4.58 -16.04
N PRO A 152 -5.77 4.28 -17.35
CA PRO A 152 -4.85 3.38 -18.00
C PRO A 152 -3.45 4.00 -18.04
N VAL A 153 -2.44 3.24 -17.62
CA VAL A 153 -1.04 3.63 -17.69
C VAL A 153 -0.38 2.88 -18.85
N ARG A 154 0.41 3.58 -19.67
CA ARG A 154 1.09 3.00 -20.84
C ARG A 154 2.38 2.24 -20.49
N GLN A 155 2.62 1.97 -19.21
CA GLN A 155 3.85 1.38 -18.72
C GLN A 155 3.73 -0.15 -18.64
N LEU A 156 4.60 -0.86 -19.34
CA LEU A 156 4.73 -2.30 -19.30
C LEU A 156 5.45 -2.72 -18.02
N PHE A 157 4.90 -3.71 -17.32
CA PHE A 157 5.41 -4.20 -16.05
C PHE A 157 5.63 -3.09 -15.00
N GLY A 158 4.84 -2.02 -15.10
CA GLY A 158 5.01 -0.78 -14.35
C GLY A 158 3.90 -0.52 -13.34
N ASN A 159 3.83 0.74 -12.90
CA ASN A 159 2.86 1.21 -11.91
C ASN A 159 1.47 1.23 -12.52
N GLN A 160 0.65 0.27 -12.14
CA GLN A 160 -0.76 0.23 -12.52
C GLN A 160 -1.57 0.06 -11.26
N ALA A 161 -2.63 0.83 -11.12
CA ALA A 161 -3.61 0.64 -10.06
C ALA A 161 -4.97 0.49 -10.73
N VAL A 162 -5.68 -0.57 -10.39
CA VAL A 162 -6.98 -0.91 -10.97
C VAL A 162 -7.95 -1.08 -9.83
N ALA A 163 -9.07 -0.38 -9.93
CA ALA A 163 -10.18 -0.53 -9.01
C ALA A 163 -11.27 -1.38 -9.68
N LEU A 164 -11.62 -2.49 -9.05
CA LEU A 164 -12.56 -3.48 -9.55
C LEU A 164 -13.71 -3.63 -8.56
N ARG A 165 -14.94 -3.73 -9.07
CA ARG A 165 -16.13 -3.92 -8.23
C ARG A 165 -16.51 -5.38 -8.05
N ASP A 166 -16.31 -6.20 -9.07
CA ASP A 166 -16.73 -7.60 -9.10
C ASP A 166 -15.53 -8.55 -8.92
N PRO A 167 -15.69 -9.69 -8.22
CA PRO A 167 -16.90 -10.14 -7.49
C PRO A 167 -17.13 -9.40 -6.16
N GLN A 168 -16.14 -8.65 -5.69
CA GLN A 168 -16.21 -7.81 -4.50
C GLN A 168 -15.28 -6.60 -4.69
N PRO A 169 -15.59 -5.42 -4.08
CA PRO A 169 -14.79 -4.22 -4.24
C PRO A 169 -13.33 -4.46 -3.87
N GLN A 170 -12.41 -4.24 -4.80
CA GLN A 170 -10.99 -4.47 -4.58
C GLN A 170 -10.14 -3.50 -5.40
N ILE A 171 -8.94 -3.22 -4.89
CA ILE A 171 -7.94 -2.41 -5.56
C ILE A 171 -6.69 -3.25 -5.77
N ARG A 172 -6.24 -3.34 -7.01
CA ARG A 172 -5.05 -4.07 -7.42
C ARG A 172 -3.97 -3.09 -7.85
N ILE A 173 -2.85 -3.10 -7.16
CA ILE A 173 -1.69 -2.26 -7.45
C ILE A 173 -0.56 -3.16 -7.94
N HIS A 174 -0.26 -3.07 -9.23
CA HIS A 174 0.89 -3.69 -9.85
C HIS A 174 2.05 -2.71 -9.85
N SER A 175 3.24 -3.23 -9.54
CA SER A 175 4.47 -2.45 -9.50
C SER A 175 5.66 -3.32 -9.92
N ALA A 176 6.79 -2.71 -10.25
CA ALA A 176 8.05 -3.43 -10.42
C ALA A 176 8.71 -3.75 -9.06
N GLY A 177 7.91 -4.06 -8.04
CA GLY A 177 8.29 -4.17 -6.63
C GLY A 177 8.41 -2.83 -5.93
N LEU A 178 8.38 -2.87 -4.60
CA LEU A 178 8.41 -1.68 -3.75
C LEU A 178 9.81 -1.45 -3.19
N MET A 179 10.22 -0.18 -3.20
CA MET A 179 11.31 0.33 -2.40
C MET A 179 10.82 1.43 -1.48
N ARG A 180 11.32 1.43 -0.24
CA ARG A 180 11.15 2.51 0.72
C ARG A 180 12.54 3.00 1.13
N ALA A 181 12.77 4.31 1.06
CA ALA A 181 14.05 4.93 1.43
C ALA A 181 15.29 4.22 0.81
N GLY A 182 15.20 3.78 -0.44
CA GLY A 182 16.31 3.11 -1.13
C GLY A 182 16.48 1.61 -0.85
N GLN A 183 15.65 1.02 0.00
CA GLN A 183 15.68 -0.43 0.29
C GLN A 183 14.51 -1.15 -0.35
N LYS A 184 14.78 -2.29 -1.00
CA LYS A 184 13.74 -3.17 -1.56
C LYS A 184 13.00 -3.86 -0.40
N LEU A 185 11.68 -3.86 -0.45
CA LEU A 185 10.84 -4.59 0.49
C LEU A 185 10.53 -5.99 -0.02
N SER A 186 10.51 -6.98 0.88
CA SER A 186 10.00 -8.31 0.57
C SER A 186 8.47 -8.34 0.54
N VAL A 187 7.88 -9.43 0.05
CA VAL A 187 6.41 -9.61 0.04
C VAL A 187 5.84 -9.54 1.45
N ASP A 188 6.49 -10.21 2.40
CA ASP A 188 6.06 -10.25 3.80
C ASP A 188 6.19 -8.88 4.45
N ASP A 189 7.27 -8.14 4.16
CA ASP A 189 7.44 -6.77 4.65
C ASP A 189 6.37 -5.82 4.11
N ILE A 190 5.99 -5.97 2.83
CA ILE A 190 4.94 -5.16 2.22
C ILE A 190 3.60 -5.47 2.88
N SER A 191 3.27 -6.75 3.07
CA SER A 191 2.02 -7.16 3.71
C SER A 191 1.95 -6.65 5.15
N ALA A 192 2.99 -6.90 5.95
CA ALA A 192 3.05 -6.46 7.34
C ALA A 192 2.97 -4.93 7.46
N LEU A 193 3.58 -4.20 6.52
CA LEU A 193 3.51 -2.74 6.49
C LEU A 193 2.09 -2.25 6.18
N LEU A 194 1.43 -2.82 5.18
CA LEU A 194 0.04 -2.48 4.84
C LEU A 194 -0.91 -2.78 6.00
N ASP A 195 -0.76 -3.95 6.63
CA ASP A 195 -1.55 -4.35 7.80
C ASP A 195 -1.35 -3.38 8.97
N ALA A 196 -0.10 -2.97 9.25
CA ALA A 196 0.20 -2.01 10.30
C ALA A 196 -0.45 -0.64 10.04
N TYR A 197 -0.45 -0.19 8.78
CA TYR A 197 -1.13 1.06 8.38
C TYR A 197 -2.66 0.95 8.50
N CYS A 198 -3.26 -0.18 8.15
CA CYS A 198 -4.68 -0.45 8.37
C CYS A 198 -5.05 -0.47 9.86
N GLN A 199 -4.22 -1.09 10.71
CA GLN A 199 -4.40 -1.07 12.16
C GLN A 199 -4.32 0.34 12.73
N ALA A 200 -3.34 1.14 12.30
CA ALA A 200 -3.22 2.54 12.70
C ALA A 200 -4.42 3.39 12.26
N ALA A 201 -4.95 3.15 11.05
CA ALA A 201 -6.13 3.86 10.56
C ALA A 201 -7.38 3.54 11.37
N ASN A 202 -7.60 2.26 11.70
CA ASN A 202 -8.68 1.84 12.57
C ASN A 202 -8.53 2.39 13.99
N ALA A 203 -7.31 2.41 14.54
CA ALA A 203 -7.03 2.97 15.85
C ALA A 203 -7.29 4.49 15.90
N GLN A 204 -6.92 5.21 14.83
CA GLN A 204 -7.19 6.64 14.70
C GLN A 204 -8.70 6.91 14.64
N GLN A 205 -9.47 6.12 13.87
CA GLN A 205 -10.92 6.27 13.84
C GLN A 205 -11.55 6.03 15.22
N GLN A 206 -11.10 5.00 15.95
CA GLN A 206 -11.58 4.73 17.30
C GLN A 206 -11.24 5.86 18.28
N LEU A 207 -10.05 6.45 18.17
CA LEU A 207 -9.69 7.65 18.94
C LEU A 207 -10.58 8.83 18.61
N ASP A 208 -10.82 9.11 17.33
CA ASP A 208 -11.66 10.22 16.89
C ASP A 208 -13.10 10.04 17.43
N GLU A 209 -13.64 8.82 17.42
CA GLU A 209 -14.96 8.50 17.99
C GLU A 209 -15.00 8.64 19.52
N LEU A 210 -13.95 8.19 20.20
CA LEU A 210 -13.82 8.32 21.64
C LEU A 210 -13.65 9.78 22.06
N GLN A 211 -12.99 10.62 21.28
CA GLN A 211 -12.80 12.05 21.57
C GLN A 211 -14.03 12.89 21.17
N GLY A 212 -14.68 12.57 20.07
CA GLY A 212 -15.88 13.27 19.59
C GLY A 212 -17.17 12.99 20.39
N ARG A 213 -17.18 11.95 21.23
CA ARG A 213 -18.25 11.66 22.20
C ARG A 213 -17.98 12.25 23.60
N GLY A 214 -16.94 13.07 23.76
CA GLY A 214 -16.57 13.76 25.01
C GLY A 214 -17.21 15.13 25.16
#